data_AF-A0A8B7QS39-F1
#
_entry.id   AF-A0A8B7QS39-F1
#
_cell.length_a   1.000
_cell.length_b   1.000
_cell.length_c   1.000
_cell.angle_alpha   90.00
_cell.angle_beta   90.00
_cell.angle_gamma   90.00
#
_symmetry.space_group_name_H-M   'P 1'
#
loop_
_entity.id
_entity.type
_entity.pdbx_description
1 polymer ?
#
loop_
_entity_poly.entity_id
_entity_poly.type
_entity_poly.pdbx_seq_one_letter_code
_entity_poly.pdbx_strand_id
1 'polypeptide(L)'
;MAVAVFLVYQTIMDFREKLKHPVMSVSYKQVDRYDAPGIALYPGQAQLLSCKHHYEVIPPLRSPGQPGDMNCTTQRINYTDPFSNQTLKSALIVRGPREVKKRELVFLQFRLNESSEDFSAIDYLLFSSFQEFLHSPDRVGFMQACESAYSSWKFSGGFRTWVKMSLVETKEEDGREAVEFRQETSVVNYIDQRPATEKRAQLFFVVFEWKDPFIQKVQDIITANPWNTIALLCGAFLALFKAAEFAKLSVKWMIKIRKRYLRKRGQATNHIS
;
A
#
# COMPACT_ATOMS: atom_id res chain seq x y z
N MET A 1 -37.54 -8.20 0.28
CA MET A 1 -36.41 -8.40 1.21
C MET A 1 -35.07 -8.08 0.56
N ALA A 2 -34.67 -8.78 -0.51
CA ALA A 2 -33.38 -8.54 -1.18
C ALA A 2 -33.14 -7.07 -1.59
N VAL A 3 -34.10 -6.42 -2.25
CA VAL A 3 -34.00 -5.01 -2.66
C VAL A 3 -33.87 -4.06 -1.46
N ALA A 4 -34.58 -4.32 -0.37
CA ALA A 4 -34.51 -3.51 0.85
C ALA A 4 -33.17 -3.66 1.57
N VAL A 5 -32.65 -4.89 1.65
CA VAL A 5 -31.32 -5.16 2.23
C VAL A 5 -30.21 -4.53 1.38
N PHE A 6 -30.34 -4.59 0.05
CA PHE A 6 -29.42 -3.93 -0.87
C PHE A 6 -29.44 -2.40 -0.72
N LEU A 7 -30.62 -1.79 -0.66
CA LEU A 7 -30.75 -0.35 -0.46
C LEU A 7 -30.15 0.10 0.87
N VAL A 8 -30.41 -0.62 1.97
CA VAL A 8 -29.81 -0.30 3.28
C VAL A 8 -28.30 -0.49 3.26
N TYR A 9 -27.79 -1.52 2.60
CA TYR A 9 -26.36 -1.73 2.42
C TYR A 9 -25.71 -0.55 1.65
N GLN A 10 -26.31 -0.12 0.55
CA GLN A 10 -25.83 1.04 -0.22
C GLN A 10 -25.83 2.31 0.64
N THR A 11 -26.90 2.58 1.39
CA THR A 11 -26.97 3.75 2.29
C THR A 11 -25.90 3.70 3.39
N ILE A 12 -25.56 2.51 3.89
CA ILE A 12 -24.46 2.35 4.87
C ILE A 12 -23.12 2.65 4.21
N MET A 13 -22.89 2.18 2.98
CA MET A 13 -21.66 2.48 2.24
C MET A 13 -21.54 3.99 1.97
N ASP A 14 -22.60 4.63 1.47
CA ASP A 14 -22.65 6.08 1.21
C ASP A 14 -22.45 6.91 2.49
N PHE A 15 -22.94 6.43 3.63
CA PHE A 15 -22.72 7.11 4.91
C PHE A 15 -21.27 6.98 5.38
N ARG A 16 -20.61 5.85 5.10
CA ARG A 16 -19.21 5.63 5.49
C ARG A 16 -18.22 6.36 4.62
N GLU A 17 -18.51 6.51 3.33
CA GLU A 17 -17.76 7.39 2.44
C GLU A 17 -17.73 8.84 2.95
N LYS A 18 -18.76 9.24 3.74
CA LYS A 18 -18.82 10.57 4.37
C LYS A 18 -18.12 10.65 5.73
N LEU A 19 -17.65 9.53 6.30
CA LEU A 19 -16.92 9.51 7.56
C LEU A 19 -15.42 9.63 7.29
N LYS A 20 -14.77 10.60 7.93
CA LYS A 20 -13.31 10.76 7.85
C LYS A 20 -12.59 9.72 8.70
N HIS A 21 -11.60 9.08 8.12
CA HIS A 21 -10.71 8.07 8.73
C HIS A 21 -11.45 6.82 9.24
N PRO A 22 -12.16 6.08 8.37
CA PRO A 22 -12.76 4.81 8.73
C PRO A 22 -11.68 3.79 9.17
N VAL A 23 -12.05 2.88 10.06
CA VAL A 23 -11.17 1.75 10.38
C VAL A 23 -11.05 0.86 9.14
N MET A 24 -9.81 0.52 8.76
CA MET A 24 -9.48 -0.28 7.57
C MET A 24 -9.09 -1.72 7.91
N SER A 25 -9.49 -2.65 7.04
CA SER A 25 -9.14 -4.08 7.05
C SER A 25 -7.91 -4.34 6.20
N VAL A 26 -7.15 -5.36 6.56
CA VAL A 26 -5.98 -5.81 5.81
C VAL A 26 -6.27 -7.17 5.19
N SER A 27 -6.01 -7.30 3.90
CA SER A 27 -6.05 -8.56 3.18
C SER A 27 -4.76 -8.74 2.36
N TYR A 28 -4.36 -9.98 2.13
CA TYR A 28 -3.17 -10.29 1.33
C TYR A 28 -3.61 -10.97 0.04
N LYS A 29 -3.20 -10.39 -1.09
CA LYS A 29 -3.43 -10.98 -2.41
C LYS A 29 -2.11 -11.52 -2.93
N GLN A 30 -2.03 -12.83 -3.13
CA GLN A 30 -0.88 -13.44 -3.77
C GLN A 30 -0.81 -13.05 -5.24
N VAL A 31 0.38 -12.73 -5.73
CA VAL A 31 0.64 -12.33 -7.11
C VAL A 31 1.82 -13.14 -7.65
N ASP A 32 1.68 -13.65 -8.87
CA ASP A 32 2.73 -14.43 -9.52
C ASP A 32 3.87 -13.54 -10.04
N ARG A 33 3.53 -12.33 -10.46
CA ARG A 33 4.43 -11.36 -11.07
C ARG A 33 3.93 -9.94 -10.77
N TYR A 34 4.79 -9.10 -10.20
CA TYR A 34 4.46 -7.71 -9.94
C TYR A 34 4.46 -6.92 -11.26
N ASP A 35 3.99 -5.69 -11.24
CA ASP A 35 4.46 -4.72 -12.23
C ASP A 35 5.82 -4.20 -11.81
N ALA A 36 6.68 -3.90 -12.79
CA ALA A 36 8.04 -3.49 -12.49
C ALA A 36 7.97 -2.08 -11.86
N PRO A 37 8.36 -1.91 -10.60
CA PRO A 37 8.25 -0.63 -9.93
C PRO A 37 9.29 0.32 -10.52
N GLY A 38 9.01 1.62 -10.44
CA GLY A 38 10.01 2.62 -10.74
C GLY A 38 10.82 2.95 -9.51
N ILE A 39 12.15 2.89 -9.65
CA ILE A 39 13.09 3.27 -8.60
C ILE A 39 13.69 4.61 -9.01
N ALA A 40 13.23 5.71 -8.43
CA ALA A 40 13.81 7.03 -8.65
C ALA A 40 14.96 7.24 -7.69
N LEU A 41 16.18 7.33 -8.19
CA LEU A 41 17.40 7.55 -7.42
C LEU A 41 17.82 9.02 -7.57
N TYR A 42 18.27 9.64 -6.50
CA TYR A 42 18.77 11.02 -6.49
C TYR A 42 20.28 11.01 -6.22
N PRO A 43 21.10 10.62 -7.21
CA PRO A 43 22.53 10.43 -6.99
C PRO A 43 23.31 11.75 -6.83
N GLY A 44 22.72 12.90 -7.19
CA GLY A 44 23.40 14.19 -7.14
C GLY A 44 24.68 14.18 -7.99
N GLN A 45 25.83 14.33 -7.33
CA GLN A 45 27.16 14.28 -7.96
C GLN A 45 27.66 12.85 -8.23
N ALA A 46 27.02 11.83 -7.63
CA ALA A 46 27.39 10.45 -7.84
C ALA A 46 27.00 9.95 -9.24
N GLN A 47 27.82 9.07 -9.80
CA GLN A 47 27.62 8.48 -11.11
C GLN A 47 27.26 7.00 -10.98
N LEU A 48 26.26 6.55 -11.75
CA LEU A 48 25.92 5.14 -11.88
C LEU A 48 27.03 4.45 -12.68
N LEU A 49 27.70 3.46 -12.09
CA LEU A 49 28.76 2.67 -12.72
C LEU A 49 28.25 1.42 -13.40
N SER A 50 27.31 0.70 -12.76
CA SER A 50 26.75 -0.53 -13.31
C SER A 50 25.31 -0.71 -12.87
N CYS A 51 24.51 -1.32 -13.75
CA CYS A 51 23.16 -1.74 -13.44
C CYS A 51 22.87 -3.06 -14.14
N LYS A 52 22.45 -4.07 -13.36
CA LYS A 52 22.16 -5.39 -13.90
C LYS A 52 21.07 -6.09 -13.10
N HIS A 53 20.13 -6.70 -13.83
CA HIS A 53 19.20 -7.65 -13.25
C HIS A 53 19.90 -9.00 -13.09
N HIS A 54 19.72 -9.60 -11.92
CA HIS A 54 20.17 -10.96 -11.64
C HIS A 54 18.99 -11.81 -11.17
N TYR A 55 19.14 -13.11 -11.32
CA TYR A 55 18.22 -14.11 -10.79
C TYR A 55 18.98 -14.95 -9.78
N GLU A 56 18.36 -15.16 -8.62
CA GLU A 56 18.88 -15.93 -7.47
C GLU A 56 20.09 -15.33 -6.74
N VAL A 57 21.21 -15.09 -7.43
CA VAL A 57 22.49 -14.71 -6.80
C VAL A 57 23.23 -13.63 -7.60
N ILE A 58 23.82 -12.68 -6.88
CA ILE A 58 24.72 -11.66 -7.45
C ILE A 58 26.14 -12.24 -7.51
N PRO A 59 26.79 -12.29 -8.68
CA PRO A 59 28.16 -12.77 -8.79
C PRO A 59 29.14 -11.85 -8.05
N PRO A 60 30.34 -12.35 -7.67
CA PRO A 60 31.38 -11.52 -7.07
C PRO A 60 31.74 -10.31 -7.95
N LEU A 61 32.02 -9.19 -7.30
CA LEU A 61 32.46 -7.96 -7.98
C LEU A 61 33.85 -8.17 -8.58
N ARG A 62 33.97 -8.07 -9.91
CA ARG A 62 35.27 -8.24 -10.61
C ARG A 62 36.14 -6.97 -10.56
N SER A 63 35.55 -5.82 -10.86
CA SER A 63 36.25 -4.53 -10.96
C SER A 63 35.44 -3.41 -10.29
N PRO A 64 35.37 -3.39 -8.95
CA PRO A 64 34.62 -2.37 -8.23
C PRO A 64 35.22 -0.97 -8.49
N GLY A 65 34.38 0.03 -8.76
CA GLY A 65 34.80 1.41 -8.98
C GLY A 65 35.09 1.79 -10.44
N GLN A 66 35.11 0.80 -11.34
CA GLN A 66 35.13 1.01 -12.79
C GLN A 66 33.72 0.93 -13.36
N PRO A 67 33.41 1.65 -14.47
CA PRO A 67 32.18 1.45 -15.21
C PRO A 67 32.04 0.00 -15.65
N GLY A 68 30.86 -0.59 -15.44
CA GLY A 68 30.53 -1.96 -15.82
C GLY A 68 29.35 -2.03 -16.78
N ASP A 69 28.75 -3.21 -16.92
CA ASP A 69 27.57 -3.43 -17.75
C ASP A 69 26.40 -2.54 -17.28
N MET A 70 25.76 -1.83 -18.23
CA MET A 70 24.52 -1.10 -18.04
C MET A 70 23.36 -1.82 -18.76
N ASN A 71 22.99 -3.00 -18.26
CA ASN A 71 21.94 -3.84 -18.85
C ASN A 71 20.55 -3.57 -18.24
N CYS A 72 20.30 -2.33 -17.84
CA CYS A 72 19.01 -1.91 -17.29
C CYS A 72 18.37 -0.82 -18.14
N THR A 73 17.04 -0.77 -18.12
CA THR A 73 16.29 0.37 -18.65
C THR A 73 16.31 1.49 -17.62
N THR A 74 16.93 2.61 -17.98
CA THR A 74 16.99 3.81 -17.13
C THR A 74 16.50 5.04 -17.87
N GLN A 75 15.98 6.03 -17.13
CA GLN A 75 15.66 7.36 -17.65
C GLN A 75 16.13 8.42 -16.66
N ARG A 76 16.61 9.55 -17.17
CA ARG A 76 16.92 10.72 -16.36
C ARG A 76 15.86 11.78 -16.55
N ILE A 77 15.39 12.36 -15.46
CA ILE A 77 14.40 13.43 -15.47
C ILE A 77 14.79 14.49 -14.45
N ASN A 78 14.58 15.74 -14.84
CA ASN A 78 14.80 16.89 -13.98
C ASN A 78 13.46 17.53 -13.68
N TYR A 79 13.19 17.83 -12.41
CA TYR A 79 11.95 18.46 -11.98
C TYR A 79 12.16 19.27 -10.71
N THR A 80 11.24 20.18 -10.43
CA THR A 80 11.30 21.04 -9.23
C THR A 80 10.71 20.30 -8.04
N ASP A 81 11.43 20.30 -6.93
CA ASP A 81 10.98 19.69 -5.67
C ASP A 81 9.64 20.29 -5.22
N PRO A 82 8.59 19.47 -5.00
CA PRO A 82 7.28 19.95 -4.60
C PRO A 82 7.28 20.62 -3.21
N PHE A 83 8.23 20.28 -2.33
CA PHE A 83 8.33 20.85 -0.98
C PHE A 83 9.23 22.08 -0.93
N SER A 84 10.22 22.13 -1.82
CA SER A 84 11.12 23.28 -1.97
C SER A 84 11.06 23.81 -3.39
N ASN A 85 10.10 24.71 -3.63
CA ASN A 85 9.82 25.35 -4.95
C ASN A 85 11.01 26.06 -5.63
N GLN A 86 12.20 26.03 -5.04
CA GLN A 86 13.42 26.65 -5.54
C GLN A 86 14.51 25.65 -5.91
N THR A 87 14.40 24.36 -5.56
CA THR A 87 15.44 23.37 -5.89
C THR A 87 15.05 22.49 -7.06
N LEU A 88 15.97 22.40 -8.03
CA LEU A 88 15.82 21.54 -9.20
C LEU A 88 16.54 20.22 -8.91
N LYS A 89 15.77 19.13 -8.84
CA LYS A 89 16.27 17.78 -8.57
C LYS A 89 16.47 17.03 -9.88
N SER A 90 17.54 16.25 -9.97
CA SER A 90 17.82 15.32 -11.07
C SER A 90 17.64 13.89 -10.57
N ALA A 91 16.59 13.23 -11.05
CA ALA A 91 16.28 11.84 -10.73
C ALA A 91 16.75 10.89 -11.83
N LEU A 92 17.36 9.78 -11.42
CA LEU A 92 17.67 8.63 -12.25
C LEU A 92 16.65 7.52 -11.96
N ILE A 93 15.73 7.31 -12.89
CA ILE A 93 14.70 6.29 -12.78
C ILE A 93 15.24 4.97 -13.34
N VAL A 94 15.13 3.90 -12.57
CA VAL A 94 15.52 2.55 -12.96
C VAL A 94 14.29 1.65 -12.89
N ARG A 95 14.13 0.79 -13.90
CA ARG A 95 13.12 -0.27 -13.85
C ARG A 95 13.50 -1.30 -12.79
N GLY A 96 12.65 -1.48 -11.78
CA GLY A 96 12.84 -2.46 -10.72
C GLY A 96 12.54 -3.91 -11.14
N PRO A 97 12.76 -4.88 -10.24
CA PRO A 97 12.51 -6.30 -10.50
C PRO A 97 11.02 -6.59 -10.54
N ARG A 98 10.65 -7.68 -11.21
CA ARG A 98 9.25 -8.05 -11.49
C ARG A 98 8.89 -9.47 -11.03
N GLU A 99 9.85 -10.39 -11.14
CA GLU A 99 9.63 -11.83 -10.98
C GLU A 99 10.07 -12.34 -9.60
N VAL A 100 9.16 -12.29 -8.63
CA VAL A 100 9.43 -12.70 -7.23
C VAL A 100 9.75 -14.18 -7.11
N LYS A 101 9.02 -15.05 -7.81
CA LYS A 101 9.24 -16.51 -7.77
C LYS A 101 10.62 -16.92 -8.28
N LYS A 102 11.19 -16.18 -9.23
CA LYS A 102 12.55 -16.41 -9.74
C LYS A 102 13.63 -15.66 -8.95
N ARG A 103 13.23 -14.98 -7.87
CA ARG A 103 14.11 -14.12 -7.06
C ARG A 103 14.89 -13.14 -7.94
N GLU A 104 14.16 -12.46 -8.82
CA GLU A 104 14.71 -11.37 -9.61
C GLU A 104 15.10 -10.22 -8.67
N LEU A 105 16.30 -9.71 -8.88
CA LEU A 105 16.82 -8.54 -8.17
C LEU A 105 17.54 -7.62 -9.15
N VAL A 106 17.58 -6.34 -8.85
CA VAL A 106 18.38 -5.36 -9.60
C VAL A 106 19.52 -4.88 -8.72
N PHE A 107 20.74 -5.01 -9.22
CA PHE A 107 21.95 -4.53 -8.56
C PHE A 107 22.45 -3.26 -9.22
N LEU A 108 22.69 -2.23 -8.41
CA LEU A 108 23.12 -0.92 -8.82
C LEU A 108 24.40 -0.54 -8.07
N GLN A 109 25.36 -0.02 -8.81
CA GLN A 109 26.63 0.46 -8.25
C GLN A 109 26.84 1.92 -8.61
N PHE A 110 27.18 2.74 -7.63
CA PHE A 110 27.49 4.15 -7.82
C PHE A 110 28.90 4.49 -7.35
N ARG A 111 29.42 5.61 -7.87
CA ARG A 111 30.69 6.20 -7.46
C ARG A 111 30.54 7.69 -7.25
N LEU A 112 31.05 8.18 -6.13
CA LEU A 112 31.21 9.59 -5.80
C LEU A 112 32.70 9.85 -5.61
N ASN A 113 33.25 10.80 -6.35
CA ASN A 113 34.70 11.03 -6.33
C ASN A 113 35.12 11.82 -5.09
N GLU A 114 34.57 13.03 -4.93
CA GLU A 114 34.87 13.93 -3.82
C GLU A 114 33.56 14.54 -3.34
N SER A 115 33.43 14.66 -2.03
CA SER A 115 32.26 15.21 -1.36
C SER A 115 32.76 16.11 -0.25
N SER A 116 32.18 17.30 -0.12
CA SER A 116 32.37 18.17 1.04
C SER A 116 31.46 17.78 2.22
N GLU A 117 30.57 16.80 2.02
CA GLU A 117 29.65 16.31 3.04
C GLU A 117 30.34 15.26 3.93
N ASP A 118 30.11 15.38 5.24
CA ASP A 118 30.63 14.43 6.25
C ASP A 118 29.99 13.03 6.14
N PHE A 119 28.78 12.98 5.59
CA PHE A 119 28.03 11.75 5.34
C PHE A 119 27.62 11.69 3.90
N SER A 120 27.78 10.52 3.27
CA SER A 120 27.30 10.32 1.91
C SER A 120 26.18 9.29 1.88
N ALA A 121 25.09 9.69 1.24
CA ALA A 121 23.93 8.87 1.01
C ALA A 121 23.31 9.22 -0.33
N ILE A 122 22.62 8.26 -0.92
CA ILE A 122 21.80 8.49 -2.11
C ILE A 122 20.35 8.27 -1.70
N ASP A 123 19.54 9.29 -1.95
CA ASP A 123 18.10 9.23 -1.71
C ASP A 123 17.43 8.45 -2.84
N TYR A 124 16.32 7.78 -2.52
CA TYR A 124 15.48 7.12 -3.51
C TYR A 124 14.01 7.13 -3.13
N LEU A 125 13.18 7.03 -4.15
CA LEU A 125 11.73 6.94 -4.09
C LEU A 125 11.29 5.71 -4.90
N LEU A 126 10.26 5.01 -4.42
CA LEU A 126 9.63 3.89 -5.13
C LEU A 126 8.22 4.30 -5.56
N PHE A 127 7.87 3.99 -6.81
CA PHE A 127 6.51 4.15 -7.32
C PHE A 127 6.04 2.89 -8.04
N SER A 128 4.73 2.71 -8.10
CA SER A 128 4.03 1.46 -8.45
C SER A 128 4.49 0.84 -9.78
N SER A 129 4.55 1.65 -10.85
CA SER A 129 4.75 1.15 -12.20
C SER A 129 5.67 2.03 -13.04
N PHE A 130 6.81 1.46 -13.43
CA PHE A 130 7.72 2.09 -14.39
C PHE A 130 7.06 2.26 -15.77
N GLN A 131 6.12 1.37 -16.14
CA GLN A 131 5.42 1.48 -17.42
C GLN A 131 4.46 2.67 -17.44
N GLU A 132 3.75 2.93 -16.36
CA GLU A 132 2.88 4.13 -16.25
C GLU A 132 3.70 5.41 -16.40
N PHE A 133 4.88 5.47 -15.77
CA PHE A 133 5.80 6.59 -15.95
C PHE A 133 6.24 6.78 -17.42
N LEU A 134 6.55 5.69 -18.14
CA LEU A 134 6.94 5.78 -19.55
C LEU A 134 5.82 6.31 -20.45
N HIS A 135 4.59 5.85 -20.20
CA HIS A 135 3.40 6.21 -20.97
C HIS A 135 2.76 7.54 -20.52
N SER A 136 3.16 8.08 -19.36
CA SER A 136 2.67 9.37 -18.89
C SER A 136 3.06 10.49 -19.86
N PRO A 137 2.11 11.32 -20.33
CA PRO A 137 2.41 12.46 -21.19
C PRO A 137 3.18 13.56 -20.44
N ASP A 138 2.91 13.74 -19.14
CA ASP A 138 3.63 14.64 -18.25
C ASP A 138 4.41 13.85 -17.20
N ARG A 139 5.68 13.56 -17.50
CA ARG A 139 6.57 12.83 -16.61
C ARG A 139 7.04 13.67 -15.43
N VAL A 140 7.09 14.99 -15.60
CA VAL A 140 7.55 15.94 -14.57
C VAL A 140 6.48 16.02 -13.49
N GLY A 141 5.22 16.29 -13.87
CA GLY A 141 4.08 16.30 -12.96
C GLY A 141 3.87 14.93 -12.29
N PHE A 142 4.08 13.83 -13.01
CA PHE A 142 4.04 12.49 -12.43
C PHE A 142 5.05 12.31 -11.30
N MET A 143 6.31 12.72 -11.50
CA MET A 143 7.35 12.61 -10.49
C MET A 143 7.09 13.52 -9.28
N GLN A 144 6.60 14.74 -9.50
CA GLN A 144 6.22 15.64 -8.41
C GLN A 144 5.08 15.06 -7.56
N ALA A 145 4.07 14.48 -8.21
CA ALA A 145 2.98 13.79 -7.51
C ALA A 145 3.51 12.59 -6.71
N CYS A 146 4.41 11.80 -7.29
CA CYS A 146 5.04 10.68 -6.60
C CYS A 146 5.83 11.12 -5.37
N GLU A 147 6.68 12.13 -5.48
CA GLU A 147 7.47 12.62 -4.34
C GLU A 147 6.59 13.20 -3.22
N SER A 148 5.43 13.78 -3.57
CA SER A 148 4.47 14.27 -2.59
C SER A 148 3.68 13.16 -1.87
N ALA A 149 3.47 12.02 -2.55
CA ALA A 149 2.60 10.94 -2.09
C ALA A 149 3.35 9.79 -1.42
N TYR A 150 4.56 9.47 -1.89
CA TYR A 150 5.31 8.30 -1.45
C TYR A 150 6.44 8.68 -0.48
N SER A 151 6.80 7.74 0.40
CA SER A 151 7.95 7.89 1.29
C SER A 151 9.28 7.79 0.53
N SER A 152 10.20 8.69 0.83
CA SER A 152 11.59 8.63 0.36
C SER A 152 12.50 7.93 1.38
N TRP A 153 13.47 7.17 0.90
CA TRP A 153 14.49 6.51 1.72
C TRP A 153 15.90 6.86 1.26
N LYS A 154 16.90 6.45 2.04
CA LYS A 154 18.32 6.73 1.78
C LYS A 154 19.14 5.47 1.96
N PHE A 155 20.18 5.27 1.15
CA PHE A 155 21.19 4.24 1.39
C PHE A 155 22.59 4.85 1.46
N SER A 156 23.38 4.34 2.39
CA SER A 156 24.71 4.86 2.71
C SER A 156 25.81 4.31 1.79
N GLY A 157 26.83 5.13 1.55
CA GLY A 157 28.05 4.69 0.86
C GLY A 157 28.94 3.80 1.74
N GLY A 158 29.78 2.97 1.12
CA GLY A 158 30.69 2.05 1.83
C GLY A 158 30.05 0.73 2.30
N PHE A 159 28.74 0.57 2.10
CA PHE A 159 28.00 -0.66 2.40
C PHE A 159 27.25 -1.13 1.16
N ARG A 160 26.91 -2.42 1.17
CA ARG A 160 25.87 -2.97 0.31
C ARG A 160 24.55 -2.98 1.05
N THR A 161 23.60 -2.22 0.54
CA THR A 161 22.24 -2.14 1.07
C THR A 161 21.33 -3.08 0.29
N TRP A 162 20.76 -4.06 0.97
CA TRP A 162 19.75 -4.99 0.47
C TRP A 162 18.37 -4.47 0.84
N VAL A 163 17.62 -4.00 -0.14
CA VAL A 163 16.28 -3.43 0.01
C VAL A 163 15.26 -4.48 -0.42
N LYS A 164 14.57 -5.06 0.57
CA LYS A 164 13.44 -5.96 0.35
C LYS A 164 12.15 -5.15 0.38
N MET A 165 11.56 -4.92 -0.79
CA MET A 165 10.33 -4.14 -0.93
C MET A 165 9.08 -5.03 -0.85
N SER A 166 8.01 -4.48 -0.30
CA SER A 166 6.66 -5.04 -0.27
C SER A 166 5.67 -3.92 -0.60
N LEU A 167 4.59 -4.27 -1.30
CA LEU A 167 3.62 -3.31 -1.81
C LEU A 167 2.35 -3.31 -0.96
N VAL A 168 1.92 -2.12 -0.56
CA VAL A 168 0.66 -1.88 0.11
C VAL A 168 -0.21 -1.04 -0.81
N GLU A 169 -1.40 -1.54 -1.12
CA GLU A 169 -2.42 -0.81 -1.87
C GLU A 169 -3.53 -0.44 -0.90
N THR A 170 -3.79 0.85 -0.74
CA THR A 170 -4.82 1.38 0.13
C THR A 170 -5.95 1.93 -0.73
N LYS A 171 -7.18 1.47 -0.51
CA LYS A 171 -8.37 2.11 -1.07
C LYS A 171 -8.78 3.25 -0.17
N GLU A 172 -8.62 4.46 -0.69
CA GLU A 172 -9.06 5.71 -0.06
C GLU A 172 -10.58 5.84 -0.09
N GLU A 173 -11.11 6.74 0.76
CA GLU A 173 -12.54 7.06 0.87
C GLU A 173 -13.16 7.41 -0.50
N ASP A 174 -12.46 8.20 -1.31
CA ASP A 174 -12.88 8.62 -2.66
C ASP A 174 -12.88 7.49 -3.71
N GLY A 175 -12.60 6.24 -3.31
CA GLY A 175 -12.44 5.09 -4.21
C GLY A 175 -11.12 5.08 -5.00
N ARG A 176 -10.24 6.06 -4.75
CA ARG A 176 -8.89 6.10 -5.33
C ARG A 176 -8.00 5.06 -4.67
N GLU A 177 -7.17 4.40 -5.47
CA GLU A 177 -6.16 3.47 -4.96
C GLU A 177 -4.86 4.24 -4.73
N ALA A 178 -4.53 4.46 -3.45
CA ALA A 178 -3.22 4.92 -3.04
C ALA A 178 -2.28 3.72 -2.93
N VAL A 179 -1.01 3.95 -3.22
CA VAL A 179 0.00 2.90 -3.14
C VAL A 179 1.07 3.35 -2.15
N GLU A 180 1.63 2.41 -1.40
CA GLU A 180 2.75 2.66 -0.51
C GLU A 180 3.72 1.47 -0.58
N PHE A 181 5.00 1.76 -0.44
CA PHE A 181 6.02 0.72 -0.33
C PHE A 181 6.46 0.58 1.12
N ARG A 182 6.50 -0.66 1.60
CA ARG A 182 7.17 -1.03 2.84
C ARG A 182 8.49 -1.68 2.49
N GLN A 183 9.55 -1.31 3.19
CA GLN A 183 10.86 -1.88 2.95
C GLN A 183 11.51 -2.42 4.22
N GLU A 184 12.23 -3.52 4.04
CA GLU A 184 13.18 -4.04 5.02
C GLU A 184 14.58 -3.94 4.45
N THR A 185 15.42 -3.15 5.10
CA THR A 185 16.80 -2.91 4.67
C THR A 185 17.77 -3.75 5.49
N SER A 186 18.63 -4.49 4.82
CA SER A 186 19.78 -5.19 5.43
C SER A 186 21.06 -4.59 4.88
N VAL A 187 22.00 -4.25 5.75
CA VAL A 187 23.29 -3.65 5.34
C VAL A 187 24.43 -4.63 5.57
N VAL A 188 25.34 -4.71 4.59
CA VAL A 188 26.54 -5.55 4.67
C VAL A 188 27.75 -4.69 4.35
N ASN A 189 28.78 -4.78 5.17
CA ASN A 189 30.01 -4.02 4.96
C ASN A 189 30.69 -4.41 3.64
N TYR A 190 31.12 -3.41 2.86
CA TYR A 190 31.94 -3.63 1.69
C TYR A 190 33.42 -3.53 2.06
N ILE A 191 34.14 -4.64 1.94
CA ILE A 191 35.59 -4.68 2.19
C ILE A 191 36.31 -4.15 0.95
N ASP A 192 36.70 -2.88 1.00
CA ASP A 192 37.38 -2.21 -0.11
C ASP A 192 38.86 -2.63 -0.21
N GLN A 193 39.13 -3.55 -1.15
CA GLN A 193 40.46 -4.06 -1.48
C GLN A 193 41.19 -3.26 -2.57
N ARG A 194 40.60 -2.16 -3.07
CA ARG A 194 41.22 -1.34 -4.13
C ARG A 194 42.51 -0.65 -3.66
N PRO A 195 43.39 -0.20 -4.57
CA PRO A 195 44.56 0.59 -4.22
C PRO A 195 44.20 1.90 -3.49
N ALA A 196 45.07 2.38 -2.60
CA ALA A 196 44.81 3.57 -1.78
C ALA A 196 44.50 4.84 -2.60
N THR A 197 45.01 4.93 -3.83
CA THR A 197 44.72 6.01 -4.78
C THR A 197 43.25 6.05 -5.21
N GLU A 198 42.60 4.88 -5.31
CA GLU A 198 41.19 4.75 -5.71
C GLU A 198 40.21 4.81 -4.53
N LYS A 199 40.70 4.59 -3.30
CA LYS A 199 39.88 4.64 -2.08
C LYS A 199 39.37 6.03 -1.71
N ARG A 200 39.92 7.10 -2.32
CA ARG A 200 39.38 8.45 -2.17
C ARG A 200 37.95 8.55 -2.68
N ALA A 201 37.63 7.82 -3.76
CA ALA A 201 36.28 7.78 -4.30
C ALA A 201 35.43 6.76 -3.55
N GLN A 202 34.30 7.23 -3.03
CA GLN A 202 33.34 6.42 -2.31
C GLN A 202 32.42 5.67 -3.27
N LEU A 203 32.16 4.40 -2.97
CA LEU A 203 31.25 3.55 -3.73
C LEU A 203 29.96 3.31 -2.95
N PHE A 204 28.87 3.22 -3.69
CA PHE A 204 27.57 2.84 -3.14
C PHE A 204 27.06 1.61 -3.85
N PHE A 205 26.45 0.70 -3.09
CA PHE A 205 25.93 -0.54 -3.61
C PHE A 205 24.53 -0.75 -3.06
N VAL A 206 23.56 -0.91 -3.96
CA VAL A 206 22.18 -1.17 -3.57
C VAL A 206 21.61 -2.31 -4.41
N VAL A 207 20.81 -3.14 -3.76
CA VAL A 207 20.04 -4.19 -4.42
C VAL A 207 18.59 -4.02 -4.06
N PHE A 208 17.73 -4.03 -5.06
CA PHE A 208 16.28 -4.07 -4.84
C PHE A 208 15.76 -5.45 -5.22
N GLU A 209 14.97 -6.04 -4.32
CA GLU A 209 14.26 -7.30 -4.54
C GLU A 209 12.89 -7.25 -3.85
N TRP A 210 11.94 -8.04 -4.34
CA TRP A 210 10.65 -8.21 -3.66
C TRP A 210 10.80 -9.14 -2.46
N LYS A 211 10.28 -8.71 -1.30
CA LYS A 211 10.32 -9.47 -0.06
C LYS A 211 9.47 -10.73 -0.14
N ASP A 212 8.24 -10.59 -0.62
CA ASP A 212 7.22 -11.62 -0.60
C ASP A 212 6.28 -11.45 -1.81
N PRO A 213 5.58 -12.51 -2.24
CA PRO A 213 4.68 -12.47 -3.38
C PRO A 213 3.27 -11.98 -3.01
N PHE A 214 3.08 -11.30 -1.88
CA PHE A 214 1.79 -10.81 -1.44
C PHE A 214 1.70 -9.29 -1.55
N ILE A 215 0.66 -8.81 -2.22
CA ILE A 215 0.28 -7.40 -2.14
C ILE A 215 -0.65 -7.25 -0.95
N GLN A 216 -0.29 -6.37 -0.03
CA GLN A 216 -1.13 -6.03 1.10
C GLN A 216 -2.22 -5.04 0.63
N LYS A 217 -3.47 -5.46 0.60
CA LYS A 217 -4.61 -4.59 0.29
C LYS A 217 -5.26 -4.11 1.58
N VAL A 218 -5.18 -2.80 1.78
CA VAL A 218 -5.86 -2.08 2.85
C VAL A 218 -7.12 -1.46 2.25
N GLN A 219 -8.27 -1.79 2.82
CA GLN A 219 -9.55 -1.26 2.39
C GLN A 219 -10.41 -1.09 3.62
N ASP A 220 -11.37 -0.18 3.60
CA ASP A 220 -12.32 -0.01 4.69
C ASP A 220 -12.78 -1.34 5.25
N ILE A 221 -12.81 -1.45 6.59
CA ILE A 221 -13.50 -2.55 7.25
C ILE A 221 -14.96 -2.37 6.88
N ILE A 222 -15.41 -2.84 5.72
CA ILE A 222 -16.79 -3.29 5.58
C ILE A 222 -16.90 -4.31 6.69
N THR A 223 -17.64 -3.97 7.75
CA THR A 223 -17.79 -4.81 8.93
C THR A 223 -18.40 -6.10 8.43
N ALA A 224 -17.47 -7.02 8.19
CA ALA A 224 -17.61 -8.28 7.52
C ALA A 224 -17.90 -8.15 6.00
N ASN A 225 -17.22 -8.98 5.18
CA ASN A 225 -17.48 -9.24 3.75
C ASN A 225 -18.95 -8.93 3.38
N PRO A 226 -19.29 -8.27 2.25
CA PRO A 226 -20.69 -7.90 1.91
C PRO A 226 -21.75 -8.96 2.28
N TRP A 227 -21.43 -10.25 2.15
CA TRP A 227 -22.23 -11.37 2.64
C TRP A 227 -22.59 -11.36 4.13
N ASN A 228 -21.64 -11.06 4.99
CA ASN A 228 -21.83 -10.97 6.43
C ASN A 228 -22.61 -9.72 6.84
N THR A 229 -22.40 -8.55 6.20
CA THR A 229 -23.25 -7.38 6.45
C THR A 229 -24.69 -7.65 6.02
N ILE A 230 -24.88 -8.28 4.86
CA ILE A 230 -26.20 -8.74 4.39
C ILE A 230 -26.82 -9.73 5.38
N ALA A 231 -26.06 -10.68 5.91
CA ALA A 231 -26.54 -11.63 6.91
C ALA A 231 -27.00 -10.92 8.20
N LEU A 232 -26.25 -9.90 8.65
CA LEU A 232 -26.58 -9.11 9.84
C LEU A 232 -27.85 -8.27 9.61
N LEU A 233 -27.99 -7.64 8.44
CA LEU A 233 -29.20 -6.92 8.04
C LEU A 233 -30.42 -7.84 7.93
N CYS A 234 -30.25 -9.02 7.32
CA CYS A 234 -31.30 -10.05 7.27
C CYS A 234 -31.72 -10.48 8.68
N GLY A 235 -30.76 -10.70 9.58
CA GLY A 235 -31.01 -11.01 10.99
C GLY A 235 -31.81 -9.92 11.70
N ALA A 236 -31.44 -8.66 11.50
CA ALA A 236 -32.14 -7.51 12.07
C ALA A 236 -33.58 -7.41 11.55
N PHE A 237 -33.80 -7.53 10.24
CA PHE A 237 -35.15 -7.50 9.67
C PHE A 237 -36.02 -8.67 10.18
N LEU A 238 -35.48 -9.89 10.19
CA LEU A 238 -36.21 -11.06 10.68
C LEU A 238 -36.58 -10.92 12.17
N ALA A 239 -35.66 -10.41 12.99
CA ALA A 239 -35.93 -10.12 14.40
C ALA A 239 -37.04 -9.09 14.56
N LEU A 240 -37.02 -8.02 13.75
CA LEU A 240 -38.02 -6.96 13.77
C LEU A 240 -39.41 -7.46 13.36
N PHE A 241 -39.50 -8.27 12.29
CA PHE A 241 -40.75 -8.91 11.89
C PHE A 241 -41.28 -9.88 12.95
N LYS A 242 -40.40 -10.69 13.54
CA LYS A 242 -40.78 -11.65 14.58
C LYS A 242 -41.25 -10.95 15.86
N ALA A 243 -40.58 -9.86 16.25
CA ALA A 243 -41.00 -9.01 17.35
C ALA A 243 -42.37 -8.36 17.08
N ALA A 244 -42.63 -7.90 15.85
CA ALA A 244 -43.92 -7.33 15.47
C ALA A 244 -45.07 -8.35 15.56
N GLU A 245 -44.85 -9.58 15.09
CA GLU A 245 -45.84 -10.66 15.23
C GLU A 245 -46.07 -11.04 16.70
N PHE A 246 -45.00 -11.11 17.50
CA PHE A 246 -45.12 -11.36 18.95
C PHE A 246 -45.89 -10.23 19.67
N ALA A 247 -45.68 -8.97 19.26
CA ALA A 247 -46.42 -7.83 19.76
C ALA A 247 -47.91 -7.91 19.41
N LYS A 248 -48.27 -8.26 18.17
CA LYS A 248 -49.67 -8.50 17.77
C LYS A 248 -50.33 -9.59 18.62
N LEU A 249 -49.61 -10.68 18.87
CA LEU A 249 -50.10 -11.81 19.67
C LEU A 249 -50.29 -11.40 21.13
N SER A 250 -49.34 -10.65 21.69
CA SER A 250 -49.41 -10.08 23.04
C SER A 250 -50.59 -9.12 23.20
N VAL A 251 -50.84 -8.26 22.21
CA VAL A 251 -52.01 -7.36 22.20
C VAL A 251 -53.32 -8.15 22.15
N LYS A 252 -53.43 -9.15 21.28
CA LYS A 252 -54.61 -10.04 21.24
C LYS A 252 -54.84 -10.73 22.58
N TRP A 253 -53.77 -11.18 23.23
CA TRP A 253 -53.84 -11.87 24.52
C TRP A 253 -54.27 -10.92 25.66
N MET A 254 -53.71 -9.70 25.71
CA MET A 254 -54.17 -8.65 26.63
C MET A 254 -55.65 -8.32 26.46
N ILE A 255 -56.13 -8.16 25.22
CA ILE A 255 -57.55 -7.90 24.94
C ILE A 255 -58.41 -9.07 25.44
N LYS A 256 -57.98 -10.31 25.23
CA LYS A 256 -58.68 -11.52 25.70
C LYS A 256 -58.77 -11.56 27.23
N ILE A 257 -57.68 -11.23 27.94
CA ILE A 257 -57.66 -11.16 29.40
C ILE A 257 -58.56 -10.04 29.90
N ARG A 258 -58.49 -8.84 29.32
CA ARG A 258 -59.34 -7.71 29.69
C ARG A 258 -60.82 -8.05 29.53
N LYS A 259 -61.21 -8.70 28.42
CA LYS A 259 -62.58 -9.17 28.21
C LYS A 259 -63.00 -10.22 29.24
N ARG A 260 -62.12 -11.17 29.61
CA ARG A 260 -62.41 -12.17 30.66
C ARG A 260 -62.58 -11.53 32.03
N TYR A 261 -61.73 -10.57 32.38
CA TYR A 261 -61.82 -9.82 33.64
C TYR A 261 -63.13 -9.03 33.74
N LEU A 262 -63.50 -8.31 32.67
CA LEU A 262 -64.79 -7.60 32.61
C LEU A 262 -66.00 -8.53 32.72
N ARG A 263 -65.98 -9.70 32.07
CA ARG A 263 -67.05 -10.72 32.20
C ARG A 263 -67.17 -11.25 33.63
N LYS A 264 -66.06 -11.58 34.30
CA LYS A 264 -66.07 -12.01 35.70
C LYS A 264 -66.61 -10.92 36.63
N ARG A 265 -66.24 -9.66 36.39
CA ARG A 265 -66.73 -8.52 37.18
C ARG A 265 -68.23 -8.27 36.98
N GLY A 266 -68.74 -8.41 35.75
CA GLY A 266 -70.18 -8.32 35.45
C GLY A 266 -71.02 -9.46 36.04
N GLN A 267 -70.48 -10.69 36.08
CA GLN A 267 -71.13 -11.82 36.75
C GLN A 267 -71.17 -11.63 38.28
N ALA A 268 -70.14 -11.03 38.87
CA ALA A 268 -70.12 -10.73 40.30
C ALA A 268 -71.13 -9.64 40.69
N THR A 269 -71.40 -8.65 39.83
CA THR A 269 -72.42 -7.62 40.09
C THR A 269 -73.85 -8.12 39.88
N ASN A 270 -74.08 -9.06 38.96
CA ASN A 270 -75.41 -9.64 38.72
C ASN A 270 -75.85 -10.64 39.80
N HIS A 271 -74.93 -11.15 40.62
CA HIS A 271 -75.24 -12.03 41.76
C HIS A 271 -75.58 -11.27 43.06
N ILE A 272 -75.56 -9.94 43.04
CA ILE A 272 -75.82 -9.07 44.21
C ILE A 272 -77.15 -8.28 44.06
N SER A 273 -77.92 -8.52 43.00
CA SER A 273 -79.28 -7.95 42.81
C SER A 273 -80.36 -9.01 42.99
#